data_AF-A0A660C3Q2-F1
#
_entry.id   AF-A0A660C3Q2-F1
#
_cell.length_a   1.000
_cell.length_b   1.000
_cell.length_c   1.000
_cell.angle_alpha   90.00
_cell.angle_beta   90.00
_cell.angle_gamma   90.00
#
_symmetry.space_group_name_H-M   'P 1'
#
loop_
_entity.id
_entity.type
_entity.pdbx_description
1 polymer ?
#
loop_
_entity_poly.entity_id
_entity_poly.type
_entity_poly.pdbx_seq_one_letter_code
_entity_poly.pdbx_strand_id
1 'polypeptide(L)'
;MDGMDGGGGPSRRLVWRRGVIAQVGLLTAAAVVAVTAYAVSGDWVPWLWAAGTLVVLVLLGARQRWGPAWTAAAALVVADVIWLSAMPWWAWLLTLVAAVVGVLVWLVRGRRVPATHPSVITMAVVGVAGLVTGMVGAVLHIQARAEQAAQEAAAQRQESVSRILPHSPTAVADYLARTLAENDPTSTCFAFTPEAAATFAAAHGEPDCESAARTLAGRIDNPVDYQNNFWVPGSQQDFDGDTVTVRVCDIDVGSTGPRSLGILIVEPHRGGAGGFEITAWRPCP
;
A
#
# COMPACT_ATOMS: atom_id res chain seq x y z
N MET A 1 -26.31 40.43 -82.07
CA MET A 1 -25.95 39.10 -82.61
C MET A 1 -24.55 38.83 -82.10
N ASP A 2 -24.48 38.29 -80.89
CA ASP A 2 -24.38 36.84 -80.59
C ASP A 2 -22.90 36.43 -80.61
N GLY A 3 -22.31 35.78 -79.60
CA GLY A 3 -22.87 35.16 -78.41
C GLY A 3 -21.75 34.77 -77.44
N MET A 4 -22.20 34.49 -76.22
CA MET A 4 -21.51 34.45 -74.93
C MET A 4 -20.39 33.42 -74.75
N ASP A 5 -19.48 33.81 -73.86
CA ASP A 5 -18.64 33.01 -72.95
C ASP A 5 -19.33 31.79 -72.34
N GLY A 6 -18.57 30.70 -72.16
CA GLY A 6 -19.03 29.47 -71.51
C GLY A 6 -17.92 28.52 -71.06
N GLY A 7 -16.87 29.02 -70.41
CA GLY A 7 -15.77 28.22 -69.85
C GLY A 7 -16.10 27.59 -68.50
N GLY A 8 -16.80 26.46 -68.48
CA GLY A 8 -17.09 25.67 -67.27
C GLY A 8 -15.88 24.90 -66.73
N GLY A 9 -15.13 25.51 -65.81
CA GLY A 9 -14.05 24.82 -65.09
C GLY A 9 -14.58 23.88 -63.99
N PRO A 10 -14.21 22.59 -63.97
CA PRO A 10 -14.75 21.62 -63.01
C PRO A 10 -14.31 21.89 -61.57
N SER A 11 -15.30 21.86 -60.70
CA SER A 11 -15.30 22.02 -59.24
C SER A 11 -14.19 21.26 -58.48
N ARG A 12 -13.09 21.95 -58.11
CA ARG A 12 -12.05 21.44 -57.20
C ARG A 12 -12.39 21.49 -55.69
N ARG A 13 -13.60 21.92 -55.29
CA ARG A 13 -13.90 22.26 -53.88
C ARG A 13 -14.33 21.10 -52.98
N LEU A 14 -14.57 19.88 -53.50
CA LEU A 14 -15.16 18.79 -52.69
C LEU A 14 -14.16 17.76 -52.13
N VAL A 15 -12.96 17.63 -52.68
CA VAL A 15 -11.99 16.62 -52.20
C VAL A 15 -11.31 17.02 -50.87
N TRP A 16 -11.21 18.32 -50.58
CA TRP A 16 -10.49 18.83 -49.40
C TRP A 16 -11.19 18.54 -48.06
N ARG A 17 -12.51 18.41 -48.03
CA ARG A 17 -13.28 18.19 -46.77
C ARG A 17 -13.15 16.78 -46.19
N ARG A 18 -12.88 15.75 -47.00
CA ARG A 18 -12.79 14.37 -46.50
C ARG A 18 -11.49 14.09 -45.73
N GLY A 19 -10.39 14.74 -46.09
CA GLY A 19 -9.11 14.59 -45.39
C GLY A 19 -9.12 15.18 -43.98
N VAL A 20 -9.72 16.36 -43.82
CA VAL A 20 -9.76 17.08 -42.53
C VAL A 20 -10.61 16.36 -41.49
N ILE A 21 -11.77 15.80 -41.88
CA ILE A 21 -12.65 15.08 -40.94
C ILE A 21 -11.99 13.80 -40.43
N ALA A 22 -11.27 13.06 -41.28
CA ALA A 22 -10.55 11.86 -40.88
C ALA A 22 -9.40 12.19 -39.90
N GLN A 23 -8.68 13.29 -40.14
CA GLN A 23 -7.60 13.73 -39.25
C GLN A 23 -8.11 14.17 -37.88
N VAL A 24 -9.21 14.94 -37.83
CA VAL A 24 -9.80 15.40 -36.56
C VAL A 24 -10.32 14.20 -35.76
N GLY A 25 -10.96 13.23 -36.40
CA GLY A 25 -11.44 12.01 -35.75
C GLY A 25 -10.32 11.17 -35.13
N LEU A 26 -9.18 11.04 -35.82
CA LEU A 26 -8.03 10.29 -35.31
C LEU A 26 -7.39 10.97 -34.09
N LEU A 27 -7.29 12.31 -34.11
CA LEU A 27 -6.75 13.09 -32.99
C LEU A 27 -7.67 13.07 -31.76
N THR A 28 -8.99 13.12 -31.96
CA THR A 28 -9.94 13.01 -30.84
C THR A 28 -9.92 11.62 -30.23
N ALA A 29 -9.86 10.56 -31.04
CA ALA A 29 -9.73 9.20 -30.53
C ALA A 29 -8.44 9.01 -29.72
N ALA A 30 -7.30 9.50 -30.23
CA ALA A 30 -6.02 9.44 -29.50
C ALA A 30 -6.06 10.22 -28.17
N ALA A 31 -6.68 11.41 -28.16
CA ALA A 31 -6.83 12.21 -26.95
C ALA A 31 -7.72 11.52 -25.91
N VAL A 32 -8.83 10.90 -26.33
CA VAL A 32 -9.71 10.14 -25.43
C VAL A 32 -8.97 8.94 -24.84
N VAL A 33 -8.25 8.17 -25.66
CA VAL A 33 -7.45 7.03 -25.18
C VAL A 33 -6.40 7.49 -24.16
N ALA A 34 -5.71 8.60 -24.45
CA ALA A 34 -4.70 9.16 -23.56
C ALA A 34 -5.29 9.61 -22.21
N VAL A 35 -6.41 10.34 -22.23
CA VAL A 35 -7.09 10.79 -20.99
C VAL A 35 -7.64 9.62 -20.19
N THR A 36 -8.18 8.60 -20.87
CA THR A 36 -8.70 7.40 -20.19
C THR A 36 -7.57 6.59 -19.55
N ALA A 37 -6.43 6.44 -20.25
CA ALA A 37 -5.24 5.79 -19.72
C ALA A 37 -4.66 6.52 -18.51
N TYR A 38 -4.65 7.87 -18.52
CA TYR A 38 -4.23 8.69 -17.38
C TYR A 38 -5.17 8.52 -16.18
N ALA A 39 -6.48 8.59 -16.40
CA ALA A 39 -7.46 8.47 -15.33
C ALA A 39 -7.44 7.10 -14.63
N VAL A 40 -7.08 6.04 -15.36
CA VAL A 40 -7.03 4.67 -14.83
C VAL A 40 -5.69 4.35 -14.14
N SER A 41 -4.56 4.91 -14.60
CA SER A 41 -3.26 4.59 -13.99
C SER A 41 -3.03 5.30 -12.65
N GLY A 42 -3.60 6.50 -12.45
CA GLY A 42 -3.33 7.35 -11.28
C GLY A 42 -1.87 7.79 -11.15
N ASP A 43 -1.04 7.47 -12.15
CA ASP A 43 0.40 7.60 -12.12
C ASP A 43 0.86 8.45 -13.30
N TRP A 44 1.52 9.57 -12.99
CA TRP A 44 1.86 10.65 -13.93
C TRP A 44 3.22 10.45 -14.60
N VAL A 45 4.04 9.54 -14.07
CA VAL A 45 5.41 9.25 -14.53
C VAL A 45 5.50 8.91 -16.03
N PRO A 46 4.60 8.11 -16.64
CA PRO A 46 4.69 7.79 -18.07
C PRO A 46 4.51 9.02 -18.98
N TRP A 47 3.70 9.99 -18.54
CA TRP A 47 3.41 11.20 -19.30
C TRP A 47 4.59 12.18 -19.30
N LEU A 48 5.37 12.21 -18.21
CA LEU A 48 6.64 12.93 -18.18
C LEU A 48 7.62 12.38 -19.22
N TRP A 49 7.76 11.05 -19.33
CA TRP A 49 8.63 10.41 -20.31
C TRP A 49 8.16 10.65 -21.73
N ALA A 50 6.85 10.58 -21.98
CA ALA A 50 6.25 10.92 -23.27
C ALA A 50 6.57 12.38 -23.67
N ALA A 51 6.37 13.33 -22.75
CA ALA A 51 6.67 14.74 -22.97
C ALA A 51 8.18 14.97 -23.21
N GLY A 52 9.03 14.35 -22.40
CA GLY A 52 10.49 14.42 -22.54
C GLY A 52 10.97 13.88 -23.90
N THR A 53 10.42 12.75 -24.35
CA THR A 53 10.74 12.17 -25.66
C THR A 53 10.31 13.09 -26.80
N LEU A 54 9.14 13.71 -26.67
CA LEU A 54 8.62 14.66 -27.66
C LEU A 54 9.51 15.90 -27.77
N VAL A 55 9.99 16.42 -26.63
CA VAL A 55 10.97 17.53 -26.59
C VAL A 55 12.28 17.14 -27.26
N VAL A 56 12.82 15.95 -26.97
CA VAL A 56 14.06 15.45 -27.60
C VAL A 56 13.91 15.31 -29.12
N LEU A 57 12.79 14.76 -29.59
CA LEU A 57 12.51 14.62 -31.03
C LEU A 57 12.35 15.97 -31.74
N VAL A 58 11.79 16.97 -31.07
CA VAL A 58 11.70 18.33 -31.61
C VAL A 58 13.08 18.99 -31.67
N LEU A 59 13.91 18.84 -30.63
CA LEU A 59 15.26 19.40 -30.57
C LEU A 59 16.21 18.78 -31.61
N LEU A 60 16.06 17.50 -31.95
CA LEU A 60 16.84 16.81 -32.99
C LEU A 60 16.47 17.22 -34.42
N GLY A 61 15.54 18.16 -34.61
CA GLY A 61 15.12 18.63 -35.95
C GLY A 61 14.33 17.60 -36.76
N ALA A 62 13.91 16.49 -36.14
CA ALA A 62 13.13 15.44 -36.80
C ALA A 62 11.81 15.98 -37.41
N ARG A 63 11.27 17.04 -36.80
CA ARG A 63 10.06 17.74 -37.29
C ARG A 63 10.25 18.33 -38.69
N GLN A 64 11.47 18.77 -39.01
CA GLN A 64 11.78 19.41 -40.29
C GLN A 64 12.07 18.40 -41.40
N ARG A 65 12.63 17.23 -41.04
CA ARG A 65 12.93 16.16 -42.00
C ARG A 65 11.71 15.28 -42.31
N TRP A 66 10.92 14.90 -41.30
CA TRP A 66 9.89 13.84 -41.46
C TRP A 66 8.45 14.38 -41.37
N GLY A 67 8.30 15.67 -41.09
CA GLY A 67 7.01 16.33 -40.94
C GLY A 67 6.37 16.10 -39.57
N PRO A 68 5.47 17.00 -39.14
CA PRO A 68 4.93 17.03 -37.78
C PRO A 68 4.12 15.78 -37.40
N ALA A 69 3.47 15.13 -38.38
CA ALA A 69 2.66 13.94 -38.16
C ALA A 69 3.51 12.73 -37.75
N TRP A 70 4.66 12.52 -38.38
CA TRP A 70 5.55 11.39 -38.08
C TRP A 70 6.28 11.56 -36.75
N THR A 71 6.66 12.78 -36.38
CA THR A 71 7.23 13.05 -35.05
C THR A 71 6.23 12.80 -33.93
N ALA A 72 4.96 13.15 -34.14
CA ALA A 72 3.91 12.87 -33.16
C ALA A 72 3.64 11.37 -33.03
N ALA A 73 3.61 10.65 -34.17
CA ALA A 73 3.47 9.20 -34.18
C ALA A 73 4.63 8.48 -33.46
N ALA A 74 5.88 8.90 -33.71
CA ALA A 74 7.05 8.33 -33.05
C ALA A 74 7.04 8.58 -31.54
N ALA A 75 6.68 9.79 -31.09
CA ALA A 75 6.54 10.10 -29.67
C ALA A 75 5.44 9.26 -29.00
N LEU A 76 4.31 9.06 -29.68
CA LEU A 76 3.24 8.18 -29.22
C LEU A 76 3.69 6.73 -29.12
N VAL A 77 4.44 6.21 -30.11
CA VAL A 77 4.96 4.83 -30.06
C VAL A 77 5.94 4.65 -28.92
N VAL A 78 6.84 5.59 -28.67
CA VAL A 78 7.78 5.49 -27.54
C VAL A 78 7.05 5.58 -26.20
N ALA A 79 6.09 6.51 -26.08
CA ALA A 79 5.24 6.60 -24.90
C ALA A 79 4.46 5.31 -24.66
N ASP A 80 3.88 4.72 -25.71
CA ASP A 80 3.22 3.42 -25.66
C ASP A 80 4.19 2.34 -25.24
N VAL A 81 5.37 2.21 -25.87
CA VAL A 81 6.36 1.16 -25.54
C VAL A 81 6.83 1.27 -24.08
N ILE A 82 7.08 2.47 -23.59
CA ILE A 82 7.50 2.70 -22.19
C ILE A 82 6.35 2.36 -21.25
N TRP A 83 5.13 2.85 -21.52
CA TRP A 83 3.94 2.54 -20.72
C TRP A 83 3.63 1.03 -20.71
N LEU A 84 3.77 0.39 -21.86
CA LEU A 84 3.61 -1.05 -22.08
C LEU A 84 4.70 -1.87 -21.38
N SER A 85 5.92 -1.34 -21.22
CA SER A 85 7.00 -2.00 -20.46
C SER A 85 6.84 -1.91 -18.94
N ALA A 86 6.17 -0.87 -18.45
CA ALA A 86 5.86 -0.69 -17.03
C ALA A 86 4.60 -1.44 -16.59
N MET A 87 3.78 -1.86 -17.55
CA MET A 87 2.55 -2.59 -17.28
C MET A 87 2.81 -4.07 -16.96
N PRO A 88 2.10 -4.64 -15.98
CA PRO A 88 2.15 -6.07 -15.74
C PRO A 88 1.65 -6.84 -16.98
N TRP A 89 2.21 -8.03 -17.21
CA TRP A 89 1.98 -8.87 -18.38
C TRP A 89 0.49 -9.13 -18.72
N TRP A 90 -0.40 -9.10 -17.73
CA TRP A 90 -1.85 -9.24 -17.94
C TRP A 90 -2.49 -8.04 -18.64
N ALA A 91 -1.94 -6.84 -18.51
CA ALA A 91 -2.47 -5.66 -19.18
C ALA A 91 -2.23 -5.71 -20.70
N TRP A 92 -1.16 -6.40 -21.14
CA TRP A 92 -0.93 -6.71 -22.55
C TRP A 92 -2.03 -7.59 -23.16
N LEU A 93 -2.60 -8.51 -22.38
CA LEU A 93 -3.72 -9.33 -22.84
C LEU A 93 -4.96 -8.45 -23.06
N LEU A 94 -5.22 -7.49 -22.19
CA LEU A 94 -6.35 -6.56 -22.33
C LEU A 94 -6.18 -5.63 -23.54
N THR A 95 -4.98 -5.09 -23.77
CA THR A 95 -4.72 -4.24 -24.94
C THR A 95 -4.83 -5.04 -26.24
N LEU A 96 -4.32 -6.27 -26.29
CA LEU A 96 -4.51 -7.18 -27.43
C LEU A 96 -5.98 -7.48 -27.68
N VAL A 97 -6.76 -7.77 -26.64
CA VAL A 97 -8.20 -8.02 -26.76
C VAL A 97 -8.94 -6.79 -27.30
N ALA A 98 -8.64 -5.60 -26.77
CA ALA A 98 -9.23 -4.35 -27.26
C ALA A 98 -8.88 -4.09 -28.74
N ALA A 99 -7.64 -4.33 -29.15
CA ALA A 99 -7.22 -4.21 -30.54
C ALA A 99 -7.96 -5.22 -31.44
N VAL A 100 -8.08 -6.48 -31.02
CA VAL A 100 -8.82 -7.52 -31.76
C VAL A 100 -10.30 -7.16 -31.93
N VAL A 101 -10.94 -6.68 -30.86
CA VAL A 101 -12.34 -6.19 -30.90
C VAL A 101 -12.47 -5.01 -31.85
N GLY A 102 -11.55 -4.05 -31.82
CA GLY A 102 -11.53 -2.91 -32.74
C GLY A 102 -11.43 -3.32 -34.22
N VAL A 103 -10.54 -4.26 -34.53
CA VAL A 103 -10.38 -4.82 -35.89
C VAL A 103 -11.65 -5.57 -36.33
N LEU A 104 -12.26 -6.36 -35.44
CA LEU A 104 -13.53 -7.05 -35.69
C LEU A 104 -14.65 -6.06 -36.05
N VAL A 105 -14.83 -5.00 -35.25
CA VAL A 105 -15.83 -3.97 -35.49
C VAL A 105 -15.58 -3.27 -36.83
N TRP A 106 -14.33 -2.95 -37.14
CA TRP A 106 -13.96 -2.32 -38.42
C TRP A 106 -14.24 -3.24 -39.62
N LEU A 107 -13.93 -4.54 -39.52
CA LEU A 107 -14.21 -5.52 -40.58
C LEU A 107 -15.70 -5.71 -40.84
N VAL A 108 -16.50 -5.86 -39.77
CA VAL A 108 -17.95 -6.06 -39.88
C VAL A 108 -18.62 -4.80 -40.43
N ARG A 109 -18.25 -3.62 -39.92
CA ARG A 109 -18.93 -2.35 -40.25
C ARG A 109 -18.41 -1.69 -41.53
N GLY A 110 -17.11 -1.82 -41.82
CA GLY A 110 -16.44 -1.19 -42.95
C GLY A 110 -16.35 -2.06 -44.20
N ARG A 111 -16.15 -3.37 -44.05
CA ARG A 111 -16.02 -4.31 -45.18
C ARG A 111 -17.26 -5.18 -45.45
N ARG A 112 -18.33 -5.03 -44.66
CA ARG A 112 -19.58 -5.82 -44.76
C ARG A 112 -19.33 -7.34 -44.80
N VAL A 113 -18.34 -7.83 -44.05
CA VAL A 113 -18.11 -9.27 -43.93
C VAL A 113 -19.27 -9.88 -43.13
N PRO A 114 -19.92 -10.97 -43.59
CA PRO A 114 -21.00 -11.60 -42.84
C PRO A 114 -20.48 -12.13 -41.50
N ALA A 115 -21.23 -11.87 -40.43
CA ALA A 115 -20.84 -12.20 -39.05
C ALA A 115 -20.63 -13.72 -38.81
N THR A 116 -21.13 -14.56 -39.71
CA THR A 116 -20.98 -16.02 -39.69
C THR A 116 -19.66 -16.51 -40.30
N HIS A 117 -18.82 -15.61 -40.84
CA HIS A 117 -17.54 -16.02 -41.42
C HIS A 117 -16.63 -16.61 -40.33
N PRO A 118 -16.00 -17.79 -40.55
CA PRO A 118 -15.28 -18.52 -39.51
C PRO A 118 -14.16 -17.71 -38.85
N SER A 119 -13.49 -16.82 -39.59
CA SER A 119 -12.46 -15.93 -39.03
C SER A 119 -13.00 -14.93 -37.99
N VAL A 120 -14.25 -14.50 -38.12
CA VAL A 120 -14.92 -13.62 -37.13
C VAL A 120 -15.14 -14.38 -35.82
N ILE A 121 -15.56 -15.65 -35.92
CA ILE A 121 -15.79 -16.53 -34.76
C ILE A 121 -14.47 -16.83 -34.05
N THR A 122 -13.41 -17.18 -34.78
CA THR A 122 -12.10 -17.48 -34.16
C THR A 122 -11.54 -16.27 -33.43
N MET A 123 -11.60 -15.07 -34.01
CA MET A 123 -11.16 -13.85 -33.33
C MET A 123 -12.01 -13.52 -32.11
N ALA A 124 -13.33 -13.74 -32.16
CA ALA A 124 -14.20 -13.53 -31.01
C ALA A 124 -13.84 -14.47 -29.85
N VAL A 125 -13.60 -15.76 -30.13
CA VAL A 125 -13.20 -16.74 -29.11
C VAL A 125 -11.86 -16.38 -28.48
N VAL A 126 -10.86 -16.01 -29.30
CA VAL A 126 -9.54 -15.58 -28.81
C VAL A 126 -9.66 -14.30 -27.96
N GLY A 127 -10.50 -13.36 -28.38
CA GLY A 127 -10.78 -12.13 -27.62
C GLY A 127 -11.38 -12.43 -26.25
N VAL A 128 -12.38 -13.31 -26.16
CA VAL A 128 -13.00 -13.70 -24.88
C VAL A 128 -12.00 -14.41 -23.97
N ALA A 129 -11.23 -15.37 -24.50
CA ALA A 129 -10.23 -16.11 -23.72
C ALA A 129 -9.13 -15.20 -23.15
N GLY A 130 -8.67 -14.22 -23.93
CA GLY A 130 -7.70 -13.22 -23.46
C GLY A 130 -8.27 -12.33 -22.35
N LEU A 131 -9.56 -11.98 -22.44
CA LEU A 131 -10.25 -11.14 -21.46
C LEU A 131 -10.39 -11.86 -20.11
N VAL A 132 -10.80 -13.13 -20.13
CA VAL A 132 -10.88 -13.98 -18.92
C VAL A 132 -9.50 -14.14 -18.28
N THR A 133 -8.48 -14.44 -19.07
CA THR A 133 -7.10 -14.59 -18.56
C THR A 133 -6.58 -13.28 -17.95
N GLY A 134 -6.84 -12.14 -18.61
CA GLY A 134 -6.47 -10.82 -18.10
C GLY A 134 -7.18 -10.46 -16.78
N MET A 135 -8.47 -10.78 -16.65
CA MET A 135 -9.23 -10.57 -15.40
C MET A 135 -8.68 -11.41 -14.25
N VAL A 136 -8.39 -12.69 -14.47
CA VAL A 136 -7.81 -13.57 -13.44
C VAL A 136 -6.44 -13.04 -13.00
N GLY A 137 -5.59 -12.61 -13.94
CA GLY A 137 -4.30 -11.99 -13.64
C GLY A 137 -4.42 -10.72 -12.79
N ALA A 138 -5.39 -9.86 -13.09
CA ALA A 138 -5.64 -8.65 -12.31
C ALA A 138 -6.09 -8.96 -10.87
N VAL A 139 -6.99 -9.93 -10.68
CA VAL A 139 -7.46 -10.35 -9.35
C VAL A 139 -6.32 -10.92 -8.51
N LEU A 140 -5.51 -11.81 -9.09
CA LEU A 140 -4.34 -12.39 -8.40
C LEU A 140 -3.33 -11.31 -8.01
N HIS A 141 -3.09 -10.32 -8.87
CA HIS A 141 -2.17 -9.21 -8.58
C HIS A 141 -2.67 -8.31 -7.45
N ILE A 142 -3.98 -8.05 -7.38
CA ILE A 142 -4.60 -7.29 -6.29
C ILE A 142 -4.47 -8.06 -4.97
N GLN A 143 -4.70 -9.37 -4.98
CA GLN A 143 -4.54 -10.21 -3.79
C GLN A 143 -3.10 -10.23 -3.29
N ALA A 144 -2.13 -10.42 -4.19
CA ALA A 144 -0.71 -10.41 -3.84
C ALA A 144 -0.28 -9.08 -3.19
N ARG A 145 -0.76 -7.94 -3.71
CA ARG A 145 -0.49 -6.63 -3.10
C ARG A 145 -1.14 -6.48 -1.71
N ALA A 146 -2.34 -7.01 -1.51
CA ALA A 146 -3.00 -6.97 -0.22
C ALA A 146 -2.23 -7.79 0.83
N GLU A 147 -1.73 -8.97 0.46
CA GLU A 147 -0.89 -9.79 1.32
C GLU A 147 0.44 -9.10 1.66
N GLN A 148 1.10 -8.50 0.67
CA GLN A 148 2.33 -7.73 0.89
C GLN A 148 2.10 -6.56 1.84
N ALA A 149 1.06 -5.76 1.61
CA ALA A 149 0.72 -4.64 2.49
C ALA A 149 0.40 -5.12 3.92
N ALA A 150 -0.26 -6.27 4.08
CA ALA A 150 -0.53 -6.86 5.39
C ALA A 150 0.75 -7.31 6.11
N GLN A 151 1.70 -7.89 5.38
CA GLN A 151 3.01 -8.30 5.91
C GLN A 151 3.86 -7.09 6.30
N GLU A 152 3.93 -6.06 5.46
CA GLU A 152 4.63 -4.82 5.75
C GLU A 152 4.04 -4.13 6.98
N ALA A 153 2.71 -4.05 7.08
CA ALA A 153 2.04 -3.50 8.26
C ALA A 153 2.25 -4.35 9.52
N ALA A 154 2.41 -5.67 9.39
CA ALA A 154 2.79 -6.53 10.51
C ALA A 154 4.24 -6.30 10.94
N ALA A 155 5.17 -6.19 10.00
CA ALA A 155 6.58 -5.90 10.27
C ALA A 155 6.77 -4.52 10.92
N GLN A 156 6.08 -3.48 10.41
CA GLN A 156 6.11 -2.15 11.01
C GLN A 156 5.52 -2.12 12.44
N ARG A 157 4.46 -2.91 12.68
CA ARG A 157 3.92 -3.09 14.03
C ARG A 157 4.92 -3.75 14.96
N GLN A 158 5.60 -4.82 14.51
CA GLN A 158 6.64 -5.48 15.30
C GLN A 158 7.81 -4.54 15.62
N GLU A 159 8.23 -3.71 14.67
CA GLU A 159 9.29 -2.72 14.90
C GLU A 159 8.85 -1.61 15.88
N SER A 160 7.59 -1.18 15.81
CA SER A 160 7.06 -0.19 16.75
C SER A 160 6.99 -0.76 18.16
N VAL A 161 6.60 -2.03 18.29
CA VAL A 161 6.53 -2.74 19.58
C VAL A 161 7.90 -2.81 20.25
N SER A 162 8.97 -3.14 19.51
CA SER A 162 10.30 -3.26 20.12
C SER A 162 10.93 -1.95 20.58
N ARG A 163 10.55 -0.83 19.96
CA ARG A 163 11.02 0.49 20.41
C ARG A 163 10.35 0.93 21.71
N ILE A 164 9.17 0.37 22.01
CA ILE A 164 8.40 0.68 23.22
C ILE A 164 8.78 -0.25 24.36
N LEU A 165 9.05 -1.53 24.06
CA LEU A 165 9.42 -2.52 25.09
C LEU A 165 10.79 -2.21 25.70
N PRO A 166 10.96 -2.43 27.01
CA PRO A 166 12.25 -2.28 27.69
C PRO A 166 13.32 -3.21 27.11
N HIS A 167 14.52 -2.68 26.85
CA HIS A 167 15.64 -3.42 26.25
C HIS A 167 16.45 -4.28 27.25
N SER A 168 16.10 -4.26 28.54
CA SER A 168 16.68 -5.14 29.55
C SER A 168 15.57 -5.74 30.42
N PRO A 169 15.77 -6.95 30.96
CA PRO A 169 14.75 -7.59 31.79
C PRO A 169 14.52 -6.80 33.09
N THR A 170 15.57 -6.14 33.59
CA THR A 170 15.52 -5.30 34.80
C THR A 170 14.70 -4.03 34.59
N ALA A 171 14.74 -3.46 33.39
CA ALA A 171 14.00 -2.24 33.06
C ALA A 171 12.49 -2.46 32.93
N VAL A 172 12.02 -3.71 32.90
CA VAL A 172 10.57 -4.03 32.85
C VAL A 172 9.87 -3.61 34.14
N ALA A 173 10.48 -3.83 35.30
CA ALA A 173 9.90 -3.39 36.57
C ALA A 173 9.84 -1.86 36.68
N ASP A 174 10.91 -1.17 36.25
CA ASP A 174 10.97 0.29 36.23
C ASP A 174 9.94 0.88 35.25
N TYR A 175 9.79 0.27 34.07
CA TYR A 175 8.77 0.64 33.09
C TYR A 175 7.36 0.49 33.67
N LEU A 176 7.08 -0.62 34.36
CA LEU A 176 5.80 -0.87 35.00
C LEU A 176 5.50 0.18 36.08
N ALA A 177 6.47 0.48 36.94
CA ALA A 177 6.34 1.49 37.98
C ALA A 177 6.08 2.89 37.40
N ARG A 178 6.82 3.26 36.35
CA ARG A 178 6.66 4.54 35.65
C ARG A 178 5.27 4.67 35.02
N THR A 179 4.84 3.69 34.24
CA THR A 179 3.54 3.74 33.54
C THR A 179 2.36 3.73 34.51
N LEU A 180 2.46 3.00 35.63
CA LEU A 180 1.48 3.07 36.71
C LEU A 180 1.42 4.46 37.35
N ALA A 181 2.57 5.07 37.65
CA ALA A 181 2.64 6.41 38.21
C ALA A 181 2.08 7.47 37.24
N GLU A 182 2.29 7.31 35.94
CA GLU A 182 1.72 8.17 34.88
C GLU A 182 0.22 7.93 34.66
N ASN A 183 -0.37 6.91 35.31
CA ASN A 183 -1.74 6.46 35.10
C ASN A 183 -2.02 6.16 33.61
N ASP A 184 -1.07 5.49 32.94
CA ASP A 184 -1.20 5.01 31.57
C ASP A 184 -1.42 3.48 31.54
N PRO A 185 -2.68 3.02 31.76
CA PRO A 185 -2.98 1.60 31.81
C PRO A 185 -2.69 0.88 30.49
N THR A 186 -2.74 1.58 29.36
CA THR A 186 -2.47 0.98 28.05
C THR A 186 -0.99 0.59 27.96
N SER A 187 -0.09 1.49 28.34
CA SER A 187 1.34 1.21 28.38
C SER A 187 1.70 0.19 29.47
N THR A 188 1.08 0.28 30.66
CA THR A 188 1.27 -0.73 31.72
C THR A 188 0.95 -2.14 31.22
N CYS A 189 -0.21 -2.32 30.59
CA CYS A 189 -0.66 -3.63 30.11
C CYS A 189 0.07 -4.11 28.86
N PHE A 190 0.66 -3.19 28.09
CA PHE A 190 1.51 -3.52 26.94
C PHE A 190 2.77 -4.31 27.32
N ALA A 191 3.25 -4.18 28.56
CA ALA A 191 4.38 -4.96 29.05
C ALA A 191 4.03 -6.43 29.36
N PHE A 192 2.75 -6.83 29.33
CA PHE A 192 2.29 -8.17 29.65
C PHE A 192 1.90 -8.96 28.41
N THR A 193 2.13 -10.28 28.44
CA THR A 193 1.40 -11.18 27.54
C THR A 193 -0.09 -11.22 27.91
N PRO A 194 -0.99 -11.59 26.98
CA PRO A 194 -2.42 -11.68 27.27
C PRO A 194 -2.75 -12.57 28.48
N GLU A 195 -2.02 -13.68 28.66
CA GLU A 195 -2.20 -14.61 29.77
C GLU A 195 -1.75 -14.00 31.11
N ALA A 196 -0.61 -13.30 31.13
CA ALA A 196 -0.10 -12.63 32.32
C ALA A 196 -0.99 -11.45 32.73
N ALA A 197 -1.46 -10.68 31.75
CA ALA A 197 -2.40 -9.57 31.93
C ALA A 197 -3.72 -10.04 32.56
N ALA A 198 -4.27 -11.17 32.09
CA ALA A 198 -5.48 -11.76 32.67
C ALA A 198 -5.25 -12.24 34.12
N THR A 199 -4.09 -12.81 34.42
CA THR A 199 -3.73 -13.24 35.79
C THR A 199 -3.59 -12.05 36.73
N PHE A 200 -2.95 -10.97 36.26
CA PHE A 200 -2.84 -9.71 36.98
C PHE A 200 -4.22 -9.13 37.29
N ALA A 201 -5.10 -9.01 36.29
CA ALA A 201 -6.46 -8.51 36.46
C ALA A 201 -7.25 -9.33 37.49
N ALA A 202 -7.24 -10.66 37.36
CA ALA A 202 -7.96 -11.57 38.24
C ALA A 202 -7.49 -11.46 39.70
N ALA A 203 -6.18 -11.32 39.94
CA ALA A 203 -5.63 -11.20 41.28
C ALA A 203 -5.96 -9.87 41.97
N HIS A 204 -6.22 -8.82 41.17
CA HIS A 204 -6.68 -7.53 41.68
C HIS A 204 -8.22 -7.43 41.75
N GLY A 205 -8.96 -8.45 41.32
CA GLY A 205 -10.42 -8.49 41.35
C GLY A 205 -11.07 -7.62 40.27
N GLU A 206 -10.38 -7.42 39.15
CA GLU A 206 -10.76 -6.49 38.09
C GLU A 206 -11.06 -7.26 36.79
N PRO A 207 -11.91 -6.71 35.89
CA PRO A 207 -12.35 -7.41 34.69
C PRO A 207 -11.26 -7.54 33.61
N ASP A 208 -10.33 -6.58 33.58
CA ASP A 208 -9.25 -6.50 32.60
C ASP A 208 -7.99 -5.86 33.22
N CYS A 209 -6.87 -5.96 32.51
CA CYS A 209 -5.59 -5.47 32.98
C CYS A 209 -5.62 -3.95 33.16
N GLU A 210 -6.26 -3.22 32.25
CA GLU A 210 -6.31 -1.76 32.27
C GLU A 210 -7.09 -1.23 33.48
N SER A 211 -8.12 -1.95 33.93
CA SER A 211 -8.87 -1.65 35.15
C SER A 211 -8.03 -1.93 36.39
N ALA A 212 -7.31 -3.06 36.44
CA ALA A 212 -6.34 -3.35 37.50
C ALA A 212 -5.22 -2.31 37.59
N ALA A 213 -4.64 -1.92 36.45
CA ALA A 213 -3.62 -0.89 36.37
C ALA A 213 -4.13 0.45 36.91
N ARG A 214 -5.34 0.88 36.52
CA ARG A 214 -5.98 2.11 37.05
C ARG A 214 -6.23 2.04 38.55
N THR A 215 -6.74 0.91 39.05
CA THR A 215 -6.98 0.70 40.48
C THR A 215 -5.69 0.75 41.28
N LEU A 216 -4.59 0.23 40.74
CA LEU A 216 -3.28 0.29 41.37
C LEU A 216 -2.66 1.70 41.29
N ALA A 217 -2.77 2.35 40.15
CA ALA A 217 -2.33 3.74 39.93
C ALA A 217 -3.06 4.72 40.88
N GLY A 218 -4.35 4.49 41.15
CA GLY A 218 -5.12 5.28 42.11
C GLY A 218 -4.64 5.17 43.57
N ARG A 219 -3.71 4.26 43.87
CA ARG A 219 -3.04 4.15 45.19
C ARG A 219 -1.71 4.91 45.24
N ILE A 220 -1.29 5.54 44.14
CA ILE A 220 -0.05 6.32 44.05
C ILE A 220 -0.38 7.79 44.33
N ASP A 221 0.04 8.28 45.50
CA ASP A 221 -0.27 9.63 45.97
C ASP A 221 0.61 10.71 45.29
N ASN A 222 1.88 10.39 45.05
CA ASN A 222 2.82 11.28 44.35
C ASN A 222 3.57 10.51 43.26
N PRO A 223 3.13 10.62 41.99
CA PRO A 223 3.77 9.93 40.86
C PRO A 223 5.27 10.18 40.72
N VAL A 224 5.72 11.41 40.93
CA VAL A 224 7.13 11.80 40.73
C VAL A 224 8.00 11.16 41.81
N ASP A 225 7.59 11.24 43.07
CA ASP A 225 8.34 10.63 44.17
C ASP A 225 8.27 9.10 44.11
N TYR A 226 7.14 8.52 43.69
CA TYR A 226 7.01 7.08 43.50
C TYR A 226 8.03 6.57 42.47
N GLN A 227 8.14 7.23 41.31
CA GLN A 227 9.13 6.88 40.29
C GLN A 227 10.57 7.06 40.78
N ASN A 228 10.86 8.19 41.43
CA ASN A 228 12.22 8.51 41.89
C ASN A 228 12.72 7.58 43.00
N ASN A 229 11.81 7.08 43.83
CA ASN A 229 12.13 6.14 44.91
C ASN A 229 12.03 4.68 44.48
N PHE A 230 11.41 4.39 43.33
CA PHE A 230 11.28 3.02 42.84
C PHE A 230 12.65 2.45 42.48
N TRP A 231 13.03 1.37 43.15
CA TRP A 231 14.24 0.63 42.86
C TRP A 231 14.08 -0.83 43.26
N VAL A 232 14.46 -1.75 42.36
CA VAL A 232 14.45 -3.19 42.63
C VAL A 232 15.88 -3.68 42.90
N PRO A 233 16.19 -4.15 44.12
CA PRO A 233 17.50 -4.72 44.43
C PRO A 233 17.86 -5.89 43.51
N GLY A 234 19.15 -6.04 43.20
CA GLY A 234 19.63 -7.20 42.44
C GLY A 234 19.35 -8.55 43.10
N SER A 235 19.22 -8.61 44.44
CA SER A 235 18.82 -9.82 45.18
C SER A 235 17.36 -10.24 44.96
N GLN A 236 16.53 -9.35 44.42
CA GLN A 236 15.15 -9.63 44.02
C GLN A 236 15.06 -10.08 42.56
N GLN A 237 16.18 -10.23 41.86
CA GLN A 237 16.25 -10.66 40.47
C GLN A 237 16.95 -12.02 40.41
N ASP A 238 16.31 -12.99 39.77
CA ASP A 238 16.83 -14.33 39.59
C ASP A 238 16.89 -14.65 38.09
N PHE A 239 18.07 -14.98 37.60
CA PHE A 239 18.35 -15.16 36.16
C PHE A 239 18.49 -16.65 35.85
N ASP A 240 17.62 -17.17 34.99
CA ASP A 240 17.67 -18.53 34.46
C ASP A 240 17.70 -18.48 32.93
N GLY A 241 18.91 -18.42 32.38
CA GLY A 241 19.13 -18.20 30.95
C GLY A 241 18.58 -16.85 30.49
N ASP A 242 17.64 -16.90 29.53
CA ASP A 242 16.97 -15.71 29.00
C ASP A 242 15.74 -15.29 29.84
N THR A 243 15.34 -16.11 30.81
CA THR A 243 14.20 -15.84 31.69
C THR A 243 14.69 -15.16 32.97
N VAL A 244 14.00 -14.10 33.38
CA VAL A 244 14.29 -13.40 34.62
C VAL A 244 13.06 -13.35 35.51
N THR A 245 13.20 -13.83 36.74
CA THR A 245 12.17 -13.66 37.77
C THR A 245 12.50 -12.43 38.60
N VAL A 246 11.65 -11.41 38.53
CA VAL A 246 11.77 -10.16 39.27
C VAL A 246 10.72 -10.12 40.38
N ARG A 247 11.16 -10.17 41.65
CA ARG A 247 10.28 -10.17 42.83
C ARG A 247 10.07 -8.75 43.34
N VAL A 248 9.03 -8.07 42.90
CA VAL A 248 8.69 -6.71 43.35
C VAL A 248 7.73 -6.80 44.55
N CYS A 249 8.20 -7.33 45.68
CA CYS A 249 7.35 -7.64 46.84
C CYS A 249 7.58 -6.76 48.06
N ASP A 250 8.77 -6.18 48.18
CA ASP A 250 9.12 -5.29 49.27
C ASP A 250 10.06 -4.23 48.70
N ILE A 251 9.46 -3.25 48.03
CA ILE A 251 10.16 -2.09 47.50
C ILE A 251 9.94 -0.89 48.42
N ASP A 252 11.01 -0.13 48.65
CA ASP A 252 10.93 1.11 49.40
C ASP A 252 10.59 2.27 48.46
N VAL A 253 9.30 2.52 48.30
CA VAL A 253 8.77 3.72 47.61
C VAL A 253 8.34 4.79 48.62
N GLY A 254 8.83 4.71 49.87
CA GLY A 254 8.36 5.53 50.97
C GLY A 254 6.87 5.31 51.28
N SER A 255 6.11 6.40 51.35
CA SER A 255 4.65 6.41 51.54
C SER A 255 3.88 6.86 50.29
N THR A 256 4.49 6.74 49.11
CA THR A 256 3.97 7.36 47.88
C THR A 256 3.10 6.43 47.05
N GLY A 257 3.00 5.15 47.42
CA GLY A 257 2.20 4.19 46.68
C GLY A 257 2.35 2.74 47.15
N PRO A 258 1.90 1.76 46.33
CA PRO A 258 1.99 0.35 46.64
C PRO A 258 3.45 -0.12 46.73
N ARG A 259 3.78 -0.87 47.79
CA ARG A 259 5.13 -1.42 48.03
C ARG A 259 5.35 -2.80 47.41
N SER A 260 4.39 -3.28 46.63
CA SER A 260 4.44 -4.57 45.96
C SER A 260 3.74 -4.50 44.61
N LEU A 261 4.43 -4.89 43.55
CA LEU A 261 3.87 -5.07 42.20
C LEU A 261 3.74 -6.56 41.82
N GLY A 262 4.15 -7.49 42.69
CA GLY A 262 4.08 -8.92 42.44
C GLY A 262 5.42 -9.54 42.02
N ILE A 263 5.37 -10.80 41.62
CA ILE A 263 6.50 -11.54 41.05
C ILE A 263 6.29 -11.60 39.54
N LEU A 264 7.21 -10.97 38.80
CA LEU A 264 7.20 -10.88 37.34
C LEU A 264 8.12 -11.97 36.77
N ILE A 265 7.61 -12.80 35.87
CA ILE A 265 8.44 -13.67 35.02
C ILE A 265 8.58 -12.96 33.69
N VAL A 266 9.82 -12.62 33.35
CA VAL A 266 10.17 -11.78 32.21
C VAL A 266 10.97 -12.62 31.21
N GLU A 267 10.54 -12.63 29.96
CA GLU A 267 11.23 -13.30 28.85
C GLU A 267 11.46 -12.32 27.69
N PRO A 268 12.40 -12.61 26.77
CA PRO A 268 12.54 -11.85 25.54
C PRO A 268 11.29 -11.98 24.68
N HIS A 269 10.84 -10.86 24.11
CA HIS A 269 9.70 -10.86 23.22
C HIS A 269 9.98 -11.73 21.98
N ARG A 270 9.12 -12.73 21.73
CA ARG A 270 9.34 -13.74 20.67
C ARG A 270 9.19 -13.21 19.23
N GLY A 271 8.70 -11.98 19.06
CA GLY A 271 8.49 -11.32 17.77
C GLY A 271 9.77 -10.86 17.04
N GLY A 272 10.96 -11.20 17.54
CA GLY A 272 12.24 -10.99 16.83
C GLY A 272 12.77 -9.55 16.82
N ALA A 273 12.01 -8.61 17.36
CA ALA A 273 12.36 -7.19 17.34
C ALA A 273 13.15 -6.75 18.59
N GLY A 274 13.38 -7.66 19.54
CA GLY A 274 14.05 -7.39 20.82
C GLY A 274 13.10 -6.84 21.88
N GLY A 275 13.63 -6.64 23.09
CA GLY A 275 12.86 -6.20 24.26
C GLY A 275 12.37 -7.36 25.12
N PHE A 276 11.84 -7.02 26.29
CA PHE A 276 11.41 -7.95 27.32
C PHE A 276 9.95 -7.70 27.69
N GLU A 277 9.19 -8.78 27.89
CA GLU A 277 7.79 -8.76 28.29
C GLU A 277 7.53 -9.68 29.49
N ILE A 278 6.48 -9.40 30.24
CA ILE A 278 6.03 -10.17 31.39
C ILE A 278 5.18 -11.33 30.88
N THR A 279 5.74 -12.54 30.86
CA THR A 279 5.06 -13.75 30.38
C THR A 279 4.23 -14.45 31.43
N ALA A 280 4.51 -14.18 32.71
CA ALA A 280 3.66 -14.57 33.82
C ALA A 280 3.76 -13.59 34.99
N TRP A 281 2.67 -13.46 35.73
CA TRP A 281 2.58 -12.63 36.92
C TRP A 281 2.02 -13.45 38.09
N ARG A 282 2.54 -13.23 39.29
CA ARG A 282 2.03 -13.85 40.54
C ARG A 282 1.97 -12.82 41.67
N PRO A 283 1.00 -12.93 42.59
CA PRO A 283 0.99 -12.08 43.78
C PRO A 283 2.18 -12.41 44.68
N CYS A 284 2.57 -11.44 45.50
CA CYS A 284 3.56 -11.66 46.55
C CYS A 284 2.96 -12.51 47.69
N PRO A 285 3.77 -13.39 48.31
CA PRO A 285 3.34 -14.24 49.42
C PRO A 285 3.06 -13.48 50.72
#